data_AF-A0A3N5FUT9-F1
#
_entry.id   AF-A0A3N5FUT9-F1
#
_cell.length_a   1.000
_cell.length_b   1.000
_cell.length_c   1.000
_cell.angle_alpha   90.00
_cell.angle_beta   90.00
_cell.angle_gamma   90.00
#
_symmetry.space_group_name_H-M   'P 1'
#
loop_
_entity.id
_entity.type
_entity.pdbx_description
1 polymer ?
#
loop_
_entity_poly.entity_id
_entity_poly.type
_entity_poly.pdbx_seq_one_letter_code
_entity_poly.pdbx_strand_id
1 'polypeptide(L)'
;MRPSGQKGFTIIEVAMVLVIIGLIVGFGASLVGPLTMRAKRTESKETLKAAKESIVGYAAANGRIPIWGDNTSDATIDEFCEVITNRKDAFTQPLYYFPSDANNQLQIAGTICGRKTTNLTVCRNPVCTSRISNVAFVVATGSENVNPQTGIVTCPAGLPAGEICIGLYDTGEPAIDNCTTAVNCPNYDAAVNRLNRAEEYDDIAEWVTLNELKVKTGCQGPPLRIVSNELPYGHEGVVYSVTLYADGGVLPYTWSLVTAAPPAPGLIFTAGSATISGTPTTRGAYNIRIQVCDNNDPAGTNDNCAVKSFVLTVNPP
;
A
#
# COMPACT_ATOMS: atom_id res chain seq x y z
N MET A 1 6.65 -56.34 54.68
CA MET A 1 5.91 -55.39 53.80
C MET A 1 5.16 -54.42 54.70
N ARG A 2 5.51 -53.13 54.70
CA ARG A 2 4.80 -52.11 55.50
C ARG A 2 3.47 -51.77 54.79
N PRO A 3 2.31 -51.81 55.46
CA PRO A 3 1.07 -51.36 54.86
C PRO A 3 1.11 -49.84 54.77
N SER A 4 1.08 -49.30 53.55
CA SER A 4 0.90 -47.86 53.34
C SER A 4 -0.53 -47.51 53.71
N GLY A 5 -0.73 -46.82 54.84
CA GLY A 5 -2.03 -46.26 55.20
C GLY A 5 -2.41 -45.23 54.13
N GLN A 6 -3.37 -45.58 53.27
CA GLN A 6 -4.02 -44.60 52.40
C GLN A 6 -4.74 -43.60 53.31
N LYS A 7 -4.18 -42.39 53.44
CA LYS A 7 -4.87 -41.26 54.06
C LYS A 7 -6.07 -40.92 53.18
N GLY A 8 -7.27 -41.32 53.59
CA GLY A 8 -8.50 -40.89 52.93
C GLY A 8 -8.63 -39.37 53.00
N PHE A 9 -9.03 -38.75 51.89
CA PHE A 9 -9.28 -37.32 51.85
C PHE A 9 -10.35 -36.95 52.88
N THR A 10 -10.08 -35.92 53.67
CA THR A 10 -11.07 -35.42 54.63
C THR A 10 -12.23 -34.79 53.88
N ILE A 11 -13.44 -34.88 54.44
CA ILE A 11 -14.63 -34.23 53.86
C ILE A 11 -14.39 -32.71 53.69
N ILE A 12 -13.57 -32.11 54.55
CA ILE A 12 -13.17 -30.70 54.49
C ILE A 12 -12.28 -30.43 53.26
N GLU A 13 -11.31 -31.29 52.95
CA GLU A 13 -10.49 -31.15 51.74
C GLU A 13 -11.34 -31.25 50.47
N VAL A 14 -12.26 -32.23 50.40
CA VAL A 14 -13.16 -32.37 49.25
C VAL A 14 -14.08 -31.16 49.12
N ALA A 15 -14.60 -30.63 50.24
CA ALA A 15 -15.43 -29.42 50.24
C ALA A 15 -14.65 -28.17 49.79
N MET A 16 -13.41 -27.98 50.26
CA MET A 16 -12.57 -26.86 49.83
C MET A 16 -12.23 -26.95 48.34
N VAL A 17 -11.92 -28.15 47.84
CA VAL A 17 -11.65 -28.37 46.41
C VAL A 17 -12.87 -28.03 45.57
N LEU A 18 -14.08 -28.45 45.97
CA LEU A 18 -15.31 -28.13 45.24
C LEU A 18 -15.65 -26.63 45.26
N VAL A 19 -15.38 -25.93 46.37
CA VAL A 19 -15.56 -24.47 46.43
C VAL A 19 -14.55 -23.75 45.53
N ILE A 20 -13.27 -24.17 45.53
CA ILE A 20 -12.24 -23.59 44.65
C ILE A 20 -12.59 -23.84 43.19
N ILE A 21 -12.99 -25.06 42.81
CA ILE A 21 -13.43 -25.38 41.45
C ILE A 21 -14.67 -24.55 41.09
N GLY A 22 -15.65 -24.43 41.98
CA GLY A 22 -16.85 -23.61 41.76
C GLY A 22 -16.52 -22.14 41.52
N LEU A 23 -15.58 -21.57 42.29
CA LEU A 23 -15.10 -20.20 42.08
C LEU A 23 -14.31 -20.05 40.78
N ILE A 24 -13.39 -20.98 40.47
CA ILE A 24 -12.60 -20.94 39.23
C ILE A 24 -13.50 -21.05 38.00
N VAL A 25 -14.50 -21.94 38.02
CA VAL A 25 -15.47 -22.09 36.92
C VAL A 25 -16.36 -20.84 36.82
N GLY A 26 -16.82 -20.30 37.94
CA GLY A 26 -17.63 -19.08 37.99
C GLY A 26 -16.90 -17.84 37.45
N PHE A 27 -15.67 -17.61 37.88
CA PHE A 27 -14.84 -16.51 37.38
C PHE A 27 -14.39 -16.74 35.93
N GLY A 28 -13.96 -17.97 35.61
CA GLY A 28 -13.50 -18.35 34.28
C GLY A 28 -14.56 -18.13 33.21
N ALA A 29 -15.81 -18.53 33.44
CA ALA A 29 -16.90 -18.42 32.47
C ALA A 29 -17.18 -16.97 32.05
N SER A 30 -17.04 -15.98 32.95
CA SER A 30 -17.30 -14.57 32.65
C SER A 30 -16.28 -13.95 31.68
N LEU A 31 -15.05 -14.49 31.63
CA LEU A 31 -13.98 -13.99 30.78
C LEU A 31 -13.94 -14.66 29.41
N VAL A 32 -14.54 -15.85 29.25
CA VAL A 32 -14.53 -16.58 27.97
C VAL A 32 -15.18 -15.75 26.85
N GLY A 33 -16.32 -15.09 27.10
CA GLY A 33 -16.98 -14.26 26.10
C GLY A 33 -16.08 -13.14 25.55
N PRO A 34 -15.63 -12.19 26.38
CA PRO A 34 -14.77 -11.10 25.92
C PRO A 34 -13.44 -11.57 25.31
N LEU A 35 -12.84 -12.65 25.83
CA LEU A 35 -11.59 -13.18 25.29
C LEU A 35 -11.78 -13.86 23.92
N THR A 36 -12.88 -14.59 23.73
CA THR A 36 -13.20 -15.19 22.42
C THR A 36 -13.47 -14.12 21.37
N MET A 37 -14.17 -13.02 21.71
CA MET A 37 -14.39 -11.91 20.78
C MET A 37 -13.09 -11.21 20.39
N ARG A 38 -12.19 -10.96 21.35
CA ARG A 38 -10.85 -10.41 21.08
C ARG A 38 -10.00 -11.33 20.21
N ALA A 39 -10.04 -12.64 20.48
CA ALA A 39 -9.34 -13.64 19.68
C ALA A 39 -9.86 -13.63 18.23
N LYS A 40 -11.18 -13.63 18.04
CA LYS A 40 -11.80 -13.55 16.71
C LYS A 40 -11.45 -12.26 15.97
N ARG A 41 -11.51 -11.09 16.61
CA ARG A 41 -11.08 -9.82 15.97
C ARG A 41 -9.61 -9.86 15.52
N THR A 42 -8.75 -10.51 16.31
CA THR A 42 -7.34 -10.69 15.94
C THR A 42 -7.19 -11.62 14.73
N GLU A 43 -7.93 -12.72 14.71
CA GLU A 43 -7.95 -13.68 13.60
C GLU A 43 -8.54 -13.06 12.31
N SER A 44 -9.59 -12.24 12.41
CA SER A 44 -10.15 -11.49 11.28
C SER A 44 -9.12 -10.50 10.70
N LYS A 45 -8.32 -9.82 11.54
CA LYS A 45 -7.21 -8.95 11.09
C LYS A 45 -6.15 -9.73 10.31
N GLU A 46 -5.71 -10.87 10.85
CA GLU A 46 -4.71 -11.71 10.16
C GLU A 46 -5.26 -12.29 8.86
N THR A 47 -6.56 -12.64 8.82
CA THR A 47 -7.25 -13.07 7.60
C THR A 47 -7.24 -11.98 6.54
N LEU A 48 -7.54 -10.73 6.91
CA LEU A 48 -7.56 -9.61 5.98
C LEU A 48 -6.16 -9.23 5.49
N LYS A 49 -5.17 -9.28 6.38
CA LYS A 49 -3.76 -9.09 6.02
C LYS A 49 -3.27 -10.18 5.06
N ALA A 50 -3.64 -11.44 5.28
CA ALA A 50 -3.33 -12.52 4.35
C ALA A 50 -3.99 -12.27 2.97
N ALA A 51 -5.25 -11.86 2.93
CA ALA A 51 -5.93 -11.49 1.69
C ALA A 51 -5.21 -10.35 0.95
N LYS A 52 -4.80 -9.29 1.66
CA LYS A 52 -3.99 -8.19 1.11
C LYS A 52 -2.70 -8.70 0.47
N GLU A 53 -1.92 -9.51 1.18
CA GLU A 53 -0.64 -9.99 0.65
C GLU A 53 -0.83 -10.99 -0.51
N SER A 54 -1.90 -11.80 -0.51
CA SER A 54 -2.26 -12.64 -1.65
C SER A 54 -2.56 -11.82 -2.91
N ILE A 55 -3.31 -10.72 -2.77
CA ILE A 55 -3.60 -9.80 -3.88
C ILE A 55 -2.32 -9.16 -4.42
N VAL A 56 -1.42 -8.74 -3.52
CA VAL A 56 -0.12 -8.18 -3.94
C VAL A 56 0.74 -9.23 -4.65
N GLY A 57 0.79 -10.46 -4.12
CA GLY A 57 1.52 -11.56 -4.75
C GLY A 57 0.97 -11.89 -6.13
N TYR A 58 -0.35 -11.92 -6.28
CA TYR A 58 -1.01 -12.05 -7.56
C TYR A 58 -0.63 -10.92 -8.52
N ALA A 59 -0.62 -9.68 -8.05
CA ALA A 59 -0.25 -8.51 -8.84
C ALA A 59 1.21 -8.52 -9.29
N ALA A 60 2.12 -9.01 -8.45
CA ALA A 60 3.52 -9.19 -8.81
C ALA A 60 3.70 -10.27 -9.89
N ALA A 61 2.89 -11.34 -9.84
CA ALA A 61 2.96 -12.44 -10.81
C ALA A 61 2.31 -12.10 -12.16
N ASN A 62 1.20 -11.36 -12.16
CA ASN A 62 0.38 -11.12 -13.35
C ASN A 62 0.49 -9.69 -13.90
N GLY A 63 1.16 -8.78 -13.18
CA GLY A 63 1.26 -7.37 -13.55
C GLY A 63 -0.09 -6.63 -13.51
N ARG A 64 -1.09 -7.17 -12.80
CA ARG A 64 -2.44 -6.61 -12.61
C ARG A 64 -3.06 -7.07 -11.29
N ILE A 65 -3.96 -6.29 -10.70
CA ILE A 65 -4.75 -6.74 -9.55
C ILE A 65 -5.90 -7.67 -10.00
N PRO A 66 -6.43 -8.52 -9.10
CA PRO A 66 -7.56 -9.40 -9.41
C PRO A 66 -8.81 -8.62 -9.83
N ILE A 67 -9.58 -9.22 -10.72
CA ILE A 67 -10.91 -8.75 -11.11
C ILE A 67 -11.91 -9.15 -10.03
N TRP A 68 -12.90 -8.30 -9.81
CA TRP A 68 -14.06 -8.61 -8.98
C TRP A 68 -15.32 -8.63 -9.84
N GLY A 69 -16.11 -9.70 -9.72
CA GLY A 69 -17.45 -9.75 -10.31
C GLY A 69 -17.46 -9.84 -11.84
N ASP A 70 -16.93 -10.94 -12.38
CA ASP A 70 -17.42 -11.44 -13.65
C ASP A 70 -18.93 -11.75 -13.48
N ASN A 71 -19.79 -10.80 -13.86
CA ASN A 71 -21.25 -10.97 -13.87
C ASN A 71 -21.73 -11.72 -15.12
N THR A 72 -20.88 -12.54 -15.74
CA THR A 72 -21.30 -13.41 -16.83
C THR A 72 -21.87 -14.70 -16.24
N SER A 73 -22.92 -15.22 -16.87
CA SER A 73 -23.53 -16.51 -16.50
C SER A 73 -22.64 -17.72 -16.87
N ASP A 74 -21.39 -17.47 -17.26
CA ASP A 74 -20.33 -18.44 -17.43
C ASP A 74 -19.73 -18.69 -16.04
N ALA A 75 -19.64 -19.95 -15.62
CA ALA A 75 -19.19 -20.38 -14.30
C ALA A 75 -17.70 -20.12 -14.01
N THR A 76 -17.10 -19.06 -14.57
CA THR A 76 -15.77 -18.60 -14.16
C THR A 76 -15.87 -17.96 -12.77
N ILE A 77 -14.97 -18.38 -11.90
CA ILE A 77 -14.99 -18.02 -10.49
C ILE A 77 -14.48 -16.57 -10.38
N ASP A 78 -15.12 -15.76 -9.53
CA ASP A 78 -14.65 -14.44 -9.11
C ASP A 78 -13.16 -14.52 -8.73
N GLU A 79 -12.28 -13.90 -9.53
CA GLU A 79 -10.82 -14.09 -9.44
C GLU A 79 -10.29 -13.69 -8.06
N PHE A 80 -10.86 -12.64 -7.46
CA PHE A 80 -10.61 -12.27 -6.07
C PHE A 80 -10.82 -13.46 -5.10
N CYS A 81 -11.91 -14.21 -5.26
CA CYS A 81 -12.24 -15.38 -4.44
C CYS A 81 -11.31 -16.59 -4.68
N GLU A 82 -10.57 -16.64 -5.78
CA GLU A 82 -9.54 -17.66 -6.04
C GLU A 82 -8.18 -17.23 -5.48
N VAL A 83 -7.89 -15.93 -5.47
CA VAL A 83 -6.61 -15.38 -5.02
C VAL A 83 -6.49 -15.39 -3.50
N ILE A 84 -7.58 -15.10 -2.79
CA ILE A 84 -7.56 -15.07 -1.32
C ILE A 84 -7.66 -16.49 -0.73
N THR A 85 -6.89 -16.73 0.34
CA THR A 85 -6.87 -18.04 1.02
C THR A 85 -8.17 -18.32 1.77
N ASN A 86 -8.72 -17.29 2.43
CA ASN A 86 -9.94 -17.39 3.22
C ASN A 86 -10.95 -16.37 2.69
N ARG A 87 -12.16 -16.83 2.39
CA ARG A 87 -13.26 -15.99 1.87
C ARG A 87 -14.10 -15.34 2.97
N LYS A 88 -13.90 -15.80 4.21
CA LYS A 88 -14.64 -15.36 5.38
C LYS A 88 -13.70 -15.14 6.54
N ASP A 89 -14.10 -14.25 7.43
CA ASP A 89 -13.38 -13.93 8.64
C ASP A 89 -13.77 -14.88 9.81
N ALA A 90 -13.23 -14.64 11.02
CA ALA A 90 -13.49 -15.46 12.20
C ALA A 90 -14.93 -15.33 12.75
N PHE A 91 -15.67 -14.31 12.30
CA PHE A 91 -17.09 -14.10 12.57
C PHE A 91 -17.98 -14.65 11.44
N THR A 92 -17.39 -15.33 10.45
CA THR A 92 -18.05 -15.90 9.27
C THR A 92 -18.61 -14.87 8.28
N GLN A 93 -18.20 -13.61 8.43
CA GLN A 93 -18.54 -12.52 7.53
C GLN A 93 -17.69 -12.61 6.25
N PRO A 94 -18.26 -12.26 5.08
CA PRO A 94 -17.50 -12.21 3.84
C PRO A 94 -16.42 -11.11 3.90
N LEU A 95 -15.40 -11.27 3.05
CA LEU A 95 -14.47 -10.19 2.74
C LEU A 95 -14.99 -9.38 1.55
N TYR A 96 -14.81 -8.06 1.64
CA TYR A 96 -15.12 -7.10 0.59
C TYR A 96 -13.84 -6.64 -0.07
N TYR A 97 -13.89 -6.40 -1.37
CA TYR A 97 -12.76 -5.92 -2.16
C TYR A 97 -13.21 -4.75 -3.02
N PHE A 98 -12.52 -3.64 -2.88
CA PHE A 98 -12.75 -2.40 -3.61
C PHE A 98 -11.48 -2.11 -4.43
N PRO A 99 -11.40 -2.63 -5.67
CA PRO A 99 -10.31 -2.27 -6.57
C PRO A 99 -10.44 -0.80 -6.96
N SER A 100 -9.31 -0.14 -7.22
CA SER A 100 -9.36 1.19 -7.81
C SER A 100 -9.72 1.09 -9.29
N ASP A 101 -10.92 1.52 -9.66
CA ASP A 101 -11.24 2.29 -10.88
C ASP A 101 -12.73 2.25 -11.27
N ALA A 102 -13.07 3.07 -12.27
CA ALA A 102 -14.33 2.99 -13.02
C ALA A 102 -14.13 2.36 -14.42
N ASN A 103 -12.94 1.81 -14.75
CA ASN A 103 -12.50 1.45 -16.12
C ASN A 103 -11.54 0.23 -16.19
N ASN A 104 -11.43 -0.56 -15.13
CA ASN A 104 -10.61 -1.76 -14.93
C ASN A 104 -9.11 -1.62 -15.33
N GLN A 105 -8.51 -0.43 -15.20
CA GLN A 105 -7.16 -0.13 -15.66
C GLN A 105 -6.06 -0.83 -14.86
N LEU A 106 -6.15 -0.96 -13.53
CA LEU A 106 -5.18 -1.76 -12.75
C LEU A 106 -5.42 -3.27 -12.89
N GLN A 107 -6.56 -3.66 -13.44
CA GLN A 107 -6.93 -5.04 -13.74
C GLN A 107 -6.52 -5.47 -15.16
N ILE A 108 -5.79 -4.63 -15.91
CA ILE A 108 -5.19 -4.96 -17.20
C ILE A 108 -3.70 -5.31 -16.98
N ALA A 109 -3.24 -6.42 -17.56
CA ALA A 109 -1.87 -6.88 -17.38
C ALA A 109 -0.84 -5.85 -17.86
N GLY A 110 0.19 -5.60 -17.03
CA GLY A 110 1.31 -4.72 -17.35
C GLY A 110 1.06 -3.23 -17.10
N THR A 111 -0.10 -2.83 -16.59
CA THR A 111 -0.42 -1.40 -16.39
C THR A 111 0.02 -0.85 -15.04
N ILE A 112 0.33 -1.69 -14.05
CA ILE A 112 0.68 -1.26 -12.69
C ILE A 112 1.88 -0.30 -12.69
N CYS A 113 2.99 -0.67 -13.34
CA CYS A 113 4.22 0.12 -13.27
C CYS A 113 4.10 1.49 -13.95
N GLY A 114 3.37 1.56 -15.08
CA GLY A 114 3.13 2.80 -15.82
C GLY A 114 2.03 3.69 -15.23
N ARG A 115 1.37 3.28 -14.14
CA ARG A 115 0.28 4.05 -13.55
C ARG A 115 0.80 5.17 -12.66
N LYS A 116 0.25 6.38 -12.84
CA LYS A 116 0.61 7.59 -12.08
C LYS A 116 -0.32 7.84 -10.89
N THR A 117 -1.62 7.63 -11.10
CA THR A 117 -2.65 7.90 -10.11
C THR A 117 -3.70 6.80 -10.16
N THR A 118 -4.43 6.66 -9.06
CA THR A 118 -5.71 5.97 -9.06
C THR A 118 -6.76 6.98 -8.65
N ASN A 119 -8.02 6.68 -8.94
CA ASN A 119 -9.17 7.48 -8.53
C ASN A 119 -9.81 6.91 -7.26
N LEU A 120 -9.06 6.20 -6.42
CA LEU A 120 -9.56 5.62 -5.18
C LEU A 120 -8.89 6.31 -3.99
N THR A 121 -9.73 6.85 -3.11
CA THR A 121 -9.31 7.55 -1.90
C THR A 121 -9.97 6.90 -0.68
N VAL A 122 -9.18 6.66 0.36
CA VAL A 122 -9.66 6.24 1.68
C VAL A 122 -9.88 7.48 2.55
N CYS A 123 -11.08 7.63 3.07
CA CYS A 123 -11.49 8.69 3.99
C CYS A 123 -11.47 8.18 5.42
N ARG A 124 -10.63 8.77 6.28
CA ARG A 124 -10.46 8.34 7.68
C ARG A 124 -11.43 8.97 8.68
N ASN A 125 -12.22 9.93 8.23
CA ASN A 125 -13.26 10.58 9.02
C ASN A 125 -14.47 10.92 8.14
N PRO A 126 -15.68 11.12 8.69
CA PRO A 126 -16.90 11.32 7.90
C PRO A 126 -16.83 12.50 6.91
N VAL A 127 -16.04 13.53 7.22
CA VAL A 127 -15.84 14.72 6.37
C VAL A 127 -14.70 14.53 5.36
N CYS A 128 -13.94 13.43 5.45
CA CYS A 128 -12.81 13.08 4.59
C CYS A 128 -11.70 14.15 4.52
N THR A 129 -11.49 14.88 5.63
CA THR A 129 -10.36 15.81 5.77
C THR A 129 -9.06 15.08 6.07
N SER A 130 -9.14 13.94 6.76
CA SER A 130 -8.04 12.97 6.88
C SER A 130 -8.25 11.91 5.80
N ARG A 131 -7.34 11.85 4.82
CA ARG A 131 -7.49 10.95 3.68
C ARG A 131 -6.18 10.37 3.17
N ILE A 132 -6.28 9.25 2.47
CA ILE A 132 -5.19 8.59 1.76
C ILE A 132 -5.63 8.49 0.30
N SER A 133 -4.94 9.20 -0.58
CA SER A 133 -5.23 9.19 -2.02
C SER A 133 -4.34 8.21 -2.77
N ASN A 134 -4.65 7.96 -4.04
CA ASN A 134 -3.94 7.02 -4.90
C ASN A 134 -3.90 5.60 -4.31
N VAL A 135 -5.01 5.12 -3.75
CA VAL A 135 -5.14 3.76 -3.24
C VAL A 135 -5.32 2.79 -4.42
N ALA A 136 -4.60 1.68 -4.45
CA ALA A 136 -4.73 0.68 -5.52
C ALA A 136 -5.93 -0.25 -5.27
N PHE A 137 -6.13 -0.65 -4.02
CA PHE A 137 -7.32 -1.38 -3.59
C PHE A 137 -7.50 -1.30 -2.08
N VAL A 138 -8.73 -1.56 -1.63
CA VAL A 138 -9.10 -1.77 -0.23
C VAL A 138 -9.70 -3.17 -0.09
N VAL A 139 -9.37 -3.87 0.98
CA VAL A 139 -10.10 -5.06 1.44
C VAL A 139 -10.68 -4.78 2.82
N ALA A 140 -11.91 -5.24 3.08
CA ALA A 140 -12.58 -4.99 4.36
C ALA A 140 -13.46 -6.16 4.81
N THR A 141 -13.84 -6.17 6.08
CA THR A 141 -14.84 -7.08 6.65
C THR A 141 -15.62 -6.40 7.78
N GLY A 142 -16.90 -6.75 7.91
CA GLY A 142 -17.77 -6.26 8.98
C GLY A 142 -17.40 -6.79 10.38
N SER A 143 -16.55 -7.81 10.47
CA SER A 143 -16.13 -8.39 11.75
C SER A 143 -17.33 -8.78 12.63
N GLU A 144 -17.51 -8.10 13.78
CA GLU A 144 -18.51 -8.45 14.78
C GLU A 144 -19.92 -7.98 14.38
N ASN A 145 -20.02 -6.97 13.52
CA ASN A 145 -21.29 -6.46 13.06
C ASN A 145 -21.89 -7.34 11.95
N VAL A 146 -23.20 -7.23 11.80
CA VAL A 146 -23.90 -7.80 10.63
C VAL A 146 -23.94 -6.74 9.51
N ASN A 147 -23.77 -5.45 9.85
CA ASN A 147 -23.81 -4.33 8.91
C ASN A 147 -22.40 -3.81 8.61
N PRO A 148 -21.77 -4.15 7.47
CA PRO A 148 -20.51 -3.55 7.11
C PRO A 148 -20.71 -2.04 6.91
N GLN A 149 -20.01 -1.22 7.69
CA GLN A 149 -20.11 0.25 7.65
C GLN A 149 -19.12 0.86 6.64
N THR A 150 -18.15 0.06 6.23
CA THR A 150 -17.15 0.32 5.19
C THR A 150 -17.79 0.18 3.83
N GLY A 151 -17.82 1.28 3.09
CA GLY A 151 -18.38 1.31 1.76
C GLY A 151 -18.05 2.60 1.03
N ILE A 152 -18.60 2.72 -0.17
CA ILE A 152 -18.45 3.93 -0.98
C ILE A 152 -19.21 5.07 -0.31
N VAL A 153 -18.53 6.21 -0.16
CA VAL A 153 -19.07 7.45 0.39
C VAL A 153 -18.96 8.57 -0.62
N THR A 154 -19.79 9.60 -0.45
CA THR A 154 -19.68 10.80 -1.28
C THR A 154 -18.33 11.47 -1.05
N CYS A 155 -17.54 11.59 -2.12
CA CYS A 155 -16.28 12.32 -2.06
C CYS A 155 -16.52 13.81 -1.72
N PRO A 156 -15.73 14.41 -0.82
CA PRO A 156 -15.83 15.84 -0.52
C PRO A 156 -15.51 16.71 -1.74
N ALA A 157 -16.05 17.93 -1.75
CA ALA A 157 -15.71 18.92 -2.77
C ALA A 157 -14.20 19.22 -2.78
N GLY A 158 -13.60 19.29 -3.97
CA GLY A 158 -12.17 19.56 -4.16
C GLY A 158 -11.30 18.34 -4.46
N LEU A 159 -11.88 17.14 -4.54
CA LEU A 159 -11.24 15.99 -5.18
C LEU A 159 -11.45 16.01 -6.71
N PRO A 160 -10.55 15.39 -7.50
CA PRO A 160 -10.72 15.27 -8.95
C PRO A 160 -12.06 14.63 -9.33
N ALA A 161 -12.61 15.00 -10.49
CA ALA A 161 -13.82 14.38 -11.00
C ALA A 161 -13.61 12.88 -11.26
N GLY A 162 -14.55 12.05 -10.84
CA GLY A 162 -14.48 10.58 -11.00
C GLY A 162 -13.75 9.85 -9.87
N GLU A 163 -13.41 10.54 -8.78
CA GLU A 163 -12.89 9.92 -7.55
C GLU A 163 -13.95 9.04 -6.88
N ILE A 164 -13.53 7.87 -6.40
CA ILE A 164 -14.28 6.94 -5.57
C ILE A 164 -13.70 7.03 -4.16
N CYS A 165 -14.55 7.32 -3.18
CA CYS A 165 -14.13 7.44 -1.79
C CYS A 165 -14.66 6.27 -0.97
N ILE A 166 -13.79 5.63 -0.21
CA ILE A 166 -14.15 4.57 0.74
C ILE A 166 -14.07 5.14 2.15
N GLY A 167 -15.17 5.06 2.91
CA GLY A 167 -15.20 5.48 4.31
C GLY A 167 -14.60 4.40 5.22
N LEU A 168 -13.43 4.65 5.81
CA LEU A 168 -12.78 3.79 6.80
C LEU A 168 -12.51 4.59 8.07
N TYR A 169 -13.36 4.47 9.08
CA TYR A 169 -13.32 5.37 10.23
C TYR A 169 -12.52 4.80 11.41
N ASP A 170 -12.26 5.64 12.41
CA ASP A 170 -11.64 5.17 13.64
C ASP A 170 -12.64 4.31 14.44
N THR A 171 -12.13 3.30 15.15
CA THR A 171 -12.97 2.40 15.94
C THR A 171 -13.75 3.17 17.01
N GLY A 172 -15.06 2.96 17.08
CA GLY A 172 -15.94 3.65 18.05
C GLY A 172 -16.58 4.94 17.53
N GLU A 173 -16.33 5.33 16.27
CA GLU A 173 -17.03 6.48 15.67
C GLU A 173 -18.55 6.20 15.59
N PRO A 174 -19.40 7.06 16.18
CA PRO A 174 -20.84 6.80 16.30
C PRO A 174 -21.59 7.08 14.99
N ALA A 175 -22.64 6.29 14.75
CA ALA A 175 -23.70 6.56 13.76
C ALA A 175 -23.25 6.63 12.29
N ILE A 176 -22.46 5.66 11.86
CA ILE A 176 -22.09 5.52 10.45
C ILE A 176 -22.86 4.33 9.88
N ASP A 177 -23.84 4.58 9.02
CA ASP A 177 -24.47 3.55 8.21
C ASP A 177 -24.38 3.95 6.74
N ASN A 178 -23.26 3.61 6.12
CA ASN A 178 -22.99 3.97 4.73
C ASN A 178 -23.44 2.88 3.74
N CYS A 179 -23.88 1.72 4.23
CA CYS A 179 -24.20 0.53 3.45
C CYS A 179 -25.69 0.41 3.14
N THR A 180 -26.28 1.49 2.63
CA THR A 180 -27.74 1.60 2.49
C THR A 180 -28.26 1.15 1.11
N THR A 181 -27.38 0.84 0.15
CA THR A 181 -27.76 0.43 -1.21
C THR A 181 -26.74 -0.54 -1.83
N ALA A 182 -27.17 -1.32 -2.85
CA ALA A 182 -26.30 -2.18 -3.65
C ALA A 182 -25.18 -1.45 -4.42
N VAL A 183 -25.26 -0.12 -4.53
CA VAL A 183 -24.24 0.72 -5.17
C VAL A 183 -23.09 1.00 -4.22
N ASN A 184 -23.38 1.24 -2.93
CA ASN A 184 -22.34 1.52 -1.92
C ASN A 184 -21.81 0.26 -1.23
N CYS A 185 -22.54 -0.85 -1.38
CA CYS A 185 -22.20 -2.17 -0.87
C CYS A 185 -22.39 -3.22 -1.95
N PRO A 186 -21.29 -3.71 -2.56
CA PRO A 186 -21.39 -4.54 -3.76
C PRO A 186 -22.07 -5.92 -3.56
N ASN A 187 -22.32 -6.34 -2.31
CA ASN A 187 -23.07 -7.55 -1.94
C ASN A 187 -24.33 -7.27 -1.08
N TYR A 188 -24.92 -6.07 -1.15
CA TYR A 188 -26.17 -5.76 -0.42
C TYR A 188 -27.35 -6.59 -0.97
N ASP A 189 -27.92 -7.46 -0.13
CA ASP A 189 -29.14 -8.20 -0.41
C ASP A 189 -30.36 -7.47 0.16
N ALA A 190 -31.11 -6.80 -0.73
CA ALA A 190 -32.33 -6.08 -0.39
C ALA A 190 -33.46 -6.99 0.14
N ALA A 191 -33.41 -8.30 -0.09
CA ALA A 191 -34.49 -9.23 0.24
C ALA A 191 -34.56 -9.59 1.74
N VAL A 192 -33.43 -9.50 2.45
CA VAL A 192 -33.37 -9.87 3.88
C VAL A 192 -33.55 -8.69 4.83
N ASN A 193 -33.53 -7.44 4.33
CA ASN A 193 -33.68 -6.19 5.09
C ASN A 193 -33.02 -6.21 6.48
N ARG A 194 -31.91 -6.93 6.61
CA ARG A 194 -30.98 -6.73 7.70
C ARG A 194 -30.28 -5.43 7.33
N LEU A 195 -29.82 -4.64 8.30
CA LEU A 195 -28.79 -3.59 8.09
C LEU A 195 -29.29 -2.16 7.84
N ASN A 196 -30.16 -1.65 8.72
CA ASN A 196 -30.20 -0.21 8.99
C ASN A 196 -30.31 0.01 10.50
N ARG A 197 -29.20 -0.24 11.21
CA ARG A 197 -29.06 0.04 12.63
C ARG A 197 -27.75 0.80 12.81
N ALA A 198 -27.84 2.00 13.38
CA ALA A 198 -26.66 2.78 13.76
C ALA A 198 -25.86 1.99 14.81
N GLU A 199 -24.67 1.53 14.42
CA GLU A 199 -23.68 0.86 15.26
C GLU A 199 -22.41 1.72 15.31
N GLU A 200 -21.55 1.48 16.31
CA GLU A 200 -20.21 2.08 16.34
C GLU A 200 -19.32 1.44 15.28
N TYR A 201 -18.47 2.22 14.62
CA TYR A 201 -17.55 1.68 13.61
C TYR A 201 -16.60 0.65 14.23
N ASP A 202 -16.70 -0.62 13.80
CA ASP A 202 -15.84 -1.70 14.26
C ASP A 202 -15.34 -2.64 13.15
N ASP A 203 -15.57 -2.25 11.90
CA ASP A 203 -15.03 -2.91 10.71
C ASP A 203 -13.50 -2.97 10.73
N ILE A 204 -13.00 -3.98 10.05
CA ILE A 204 -11.57 -4.16 9.83
C ILE A 204 -11.32 -3.95 8.35
N ALA A 205 -10.42 -3.02 8.02
CA ALA A 205 -10.03 -2.73 6.66
C ALA A 205 -8.51 -2.63 6.51
N GLU A 206 -8.03 -3.08 5.37
CA GLU A 206 -6.63 -3.00 4.95
C GLU A 206 -6.60 -2.45 3.52
N TRP A 207 -5.58 -1.67 3.19
CA TRP A 207 -5.44 -1.08 1.86
C TRP A 207 -3.99 -1.11 1.41
N VAL A 208 -3.79 -0.94 0.11
CA VAL A 208 -2.46 -0.79 -0.51
C VAL A 208 -2.50 0.44 -1.39
N THR A 209 -1.55 1.36 -1.22
CA THR A 209 -1.41 2.52 -2.11
C THR A 209 -0.79 2.11 -3.44
N LEU A 210 -1.01 2.88 -4.51
CA LEU A 210 -0.37 2.63 -5.81
C LEU A 210 1.17 2.60 -5.67
N ASN A 211 1.73 3.51 -4.88
CA ASN A 211 3.17 3.53 -4.63
C ASN A 211 3.65 2.26 -3.91
N GLU A 212 2.95 1.84 -2.86
CA GLU A 212 3.26 0.59 -2.17
C GLU A 212 3.14 -0.62 -3.10
N LEU A 213 2.09 -0.68 -3.92
CA LEU A 213 1.90 -1.75 -4.90
C LEU A 213 3.07 -1.78 -5.90
N LYS A 214 3.44 -0.64 -6.49
CA LYS A 214 4.58 -0.52 -7.41
C LYS A 214 5.88 -1.02 -6.77
N VAL A 215 6.14 -0.70 -5.51
CA VAL A 215 7.32 -1.21 -4.79
C VAL A 215 7.25 -2.72 -4.63
N LYS A 216 6.12 -3.25 -4.14
CA LYS A 216 5.97 -4.69 -3.88
C LYS A 216 5.93 -5.54 -5.16
N THR A 217 5.50 -4.99 -6.29
CA THR A 217 5.53 -5.67 -7.60
C THR A 217 6.85 -5.48 -8.35
N GLY A 218 7.85 -4.84 -7.75
CA GLY A 218 9.17 -4.64 -8.37
C GLY A 218 9.20 -3.62 -9.51
N CYS A 219 8.22 -2.71 -9.57
CA CYS A 219 8.20 -1.63 -10.55
C CYS A 219 9.25 -0.54 -10.26
N GLN A 220 9.67 -0.38 -9.00
CA GLN A 220 10.79 0.52 -8.69
C GLN A 220 12.06 -0.33 -8.66
N GLY A 221 12.97 -0.11 -9.62
CA GLY A 221 14.32 -0.68 -9.56
C GLY A 221 15.06 -0.23 -8.28
N PRO A 222 16.30 -0.71 -8.03
CA PRO A 222 17.08 -0.25 -6.88
C PRO A 222 17.14 1.29 -6.83
N PRO A 223 17.34 1.94 -5.66
CA PRO A 223 17.39 3.39 -5.59
C PRO A 223 18.36 3.99 -6.62
N LEU A 224 17.88 4.87 -7.49
CA LEU A 224 18.70 5.49 -8.53
C LEU A 224 19.73 6.42 -7.87
N ARG A 225 20.99 6.35 -8.32
CA ARG A 225 22.06 7.22 -7.83
C ARG A 225 23.11 7.51 -8.92
N ILE A 226 23.74 8.68 -8.83
CA ILE A 226 24.91 9.02 -9.64
C ILE A 226 26.18 8.52 -8.92
N VAL A 227 26.87 7.55 -9.51
CA VAL A 227 28.06 6.91 -8.92
C VAL A 227 29.36 7.66 -9.21
N SER A 228 29.33 8.63 -10.13
CA SER A 228 30.47 9.52 -10.38
C SER A 228 30.70 10.38 -9.14
N ASN A 229 31.89 10.30 -8.52
CA ASN A 229 32.15 10.96 -7.23
C ASN A 229 32.65 12.40 -7.38
N GLU A 230 33.59 12.60 -8.30
CA GLU A 230 34.23 13.88 -8.58
C GLU A 230 34.47 14.02 -10.09
N LEU A 231 34.74 15.24 -10.53
CA LEU A 231 35.10 15.54 -11.90
C LEU A 231 36.62 15.73 -12.00
N PRO A 232 37.29 15.18 -13.03
CA PRO A 232 38.69 15.49 -13.28
C PRO A 232 38.93 17.00 -13.44
N TYR A 233 40.14 17.46 -13.11
CA TYR A 233 40.53 18.84 -13.36
C TYR A 233 40.51 19.16 -14.86
N GLY A 234 39.97 20.33 -15.20
CA GLY A 234 40.10 20.91 -16.54
C GLY A 234 41.29 21.87 -16.60
N HIS A 235 41.77 22.16 -17.80
CA HIS A 235 42.80 23.18 -18.03
C HIS A 235 42.33 24.14 -19.11
N GLU A 236 42.55 25.44 -18.88
CA GLU A 236 42.18 26.50 -19.82
C GLU A 236 42.82 26.25 -21.21
N GLY A 237 42.00 26.24 -22.26
CA GLY A 237 42.46 25.98 -23.63
C GLY A 237 42.73 24.52 -23.98
N VAL A 238 42.56 23.57 -23.05
CA VAL A 238 42.79 22.14 -23.27
C VAL A 238 41.47 21.38 -23.43
N VAL A 239 41.42 20.42 -24.36
CA VAL A 239 40.23 19.58 -24.57
C VAL A 239 39.90 18.81 -23.29
N TYR A 240 38.63 18.88 -22.88
CA TYR A 240 38.07 18.20 -21.73
C TYR A 240 36.92 17.29 -22.15
N SER A 241 36.87 16.07 -21.62
CA SER A 241 35.78 15.12 -21.82
C SER A 241 35.66 14.19 -20.62
N VAL A 242 34.47 14.11 -20.04
CA VAL A 242 34.14 13.18 -18.94
C VAL A 242 32.74 12.63 -19.12
N THR A 243 32.57 11.33 -18.86
CA THR A 243 31.28 10.65 -18.87
C THR A 243 30.81 10.44 -17.43
N LEU A 244 29.52 10.69 -17.18
CA LEU A 244 28.89 10.40 -15.91
C LEU A 244 28.18 9.05 -15.95
N TYR A 245 28.22 8.36 -14.82
CA TYR A 245 27.61 7.06 -14.62
C TYR A 245 26.58 7.10 -13.49
N ALA A 246 25.51 6.33 -13.67
CA ALA A 246 24.48 6.07 -12.67
C ALA A 246 24.28 4.56 -12.47
N ASP A 247 23.68 4.21 -11.34
CA ASP A 247 23.36 2.85 -10.92
C ASP A 247 21.96 2.83 -10.26
N GLY A 248 21.30 1.67 -10.28
CA GLY A 248 19.91 1.50 -9.85
C GLY A 248 18.88 1.92 -10.91
N GLY A 249 17.62 2.00 -10.52
CA GLY A 249 16.50 2.33 -11.40
C GLY A 249 16.30 1.35 -12.55
N VAL A 250 15.52 1.78 -13.56
CA VAL A 250 15.19 1.02 -14.77
C VAL A 250 15.71 1.76 -16.02
N LEU A 251 16.44 1.08 -16.90
CA LEU A 251 16.92 1.66 -18.15
C LEU A 251 15.78 1.91 -19.17
N PRO A 252 15.95 2.84 -20.14
CA PRO A 252 17.06 3.79 -20.31
C PRO A 252 17.06 4.94 -19.30
N TYR A 253 18.21 5.59 -19.11
CA TYR A 253 18.29 6.80 -18.29
C TYR A 253 18.11 8.06 -19.14
N THR A 254 17.39 9.03 -18.59
CA THR A 254 17.31 10.40 -19.10
C THR A 254 18.15 11.31 -18.22
N TRP A 255 19.15 11.97 -18.82
CA TRP A 255 20.05 12.88 -18.11
C TRP A 255 19.76 14.34 -18.45
N SER A 256 19.94 15.23 -17.49
CA SER A 256 19.80 16.68 -17.71
C SER A 256 20.67 17.49 -16.75
N LEU A 257 20.93 18.74 -17.14
CA LEU A 257 21.38 19.76 -16.20
C LEU A 257 20.16 20.32 -15.47
N VAL A 258 20.26 20.47 -14.16
CA VAL A 258 19.20 21.11 -13.34
C VAL A 258 19.11 22.61 -13.67
N THR A 259 20.23 23.21 -14.08
CA THR A 259 20.32 24.62 -14.49
C THR A 259 20.55 24.73 -15.98
N ALA A 260 19.92 25.71 -16.65
CA ALA A 260 20.12 25.94 -18.08
C ALA A 260 21.52 26.51 -18.44
N ALA A 261 22.38 26.81 -17.46
CA ALA A 261 23.73 27.30 -17.67
C ALA A 261 24.70 26.17 -18.08
N PRO A 262 25.67 26.45 -18.97
CA PRO A 262 26.70 25.47 -19.34
C PRO A 262 27.57 25.08 -18.12
N PRO A 263 28.18 23.89 -18.11
CA PRO A 263 29.04 23.44 -17.01
C PRO A 263 30.22 24.38 -16.70
N ALA A 264 30.80 24.99 -17.73
CA ALA A 264 31.78 26.07 -17.68
C ALA A 264 31.80 26.78 -19.06
N PRO A 265 32.34 28.00 -19.19
CA PRO A 265 32.57 28.63 -20.49
C PRO A 265 33.37 27.71 -21.42
N GLY A 266 32.80 27.38 -22.58
CA GLY A 266 33.42 26.46 -23.56
C GLY A 266 33.15 24.97 -23.34
N LEU A 267 32.39 24.59 -22.31
CA LEU A 267 31.92 23.22 -22.07
C LEU A 267 30.41 23.08 -22.28
N ILE A 268 29.99 21.90 -22.75
CA ILE A 268 28.59 21.54 -22.99
C ILE A 268 28.30 20.21 -22.29
N PHE A 269 27.07 20.05 -21.79
CA PHE A 269 26.55 18.75 -21.34
C PHE A 269 25.71 18.10 -22.44
N THR A 270 26.05 16.87 -22.82
CA THR A 270 25.32 16.08 -23.82
C THR A 270 24.51 15.00 -23.11
N ALA A 271 23.20 15.21 -23.01
CA ALA A 271 22.28 14.31 -22.29
C ALA A 271 22.29 12.86 -22.81
N GLY A 272 22.32 12.65 -24.13
CA GLY A 272 22.24 11.31 -24.73
C GLY A 272 23.42 10.39 -24.42
N SER A 273 24.58 10.96 -24.07
CA SER A 273 25.79 10.23 -23.69
C SER A 273 26.22 10.49 -22.25
N ALA A 274 25.47 11.28 -21.50
CA ALA A 274 25.82 11.74 -20.15
C ALA A 274 27.24 12.34 -20.04
N THR A 275 27.70 13.04 -21.09
CA THR A 275 29.08 13.57 -21.15
C THR A 275 29.13 15.08 -20.98
N ILE A 276 30.11 15.56 -20.22
CA ILE A 276 30.55 16.96 -20.22
C ILE A 276 31.79 17.06 -21.10
N SER A 277 31.75 17.89 -22.14
CA SER A 277 32.86 18.00 -23.08
C SER A 277 33.01 19.39 -23.70
N GLY A 278 34.22 19.71 -24.15
CA GLY A 278 34.55 20.95 -24.85
C GLY A 278 35.96 21.42 -24.53
N THR A 279 36.21 22.72 -24.70
CA THR A 279 37.49 23.35 -24.35
C THR A 279 37.18 24.52 -23.41
N PRO A 280 37.48 24.43 -22.11
CA PRO A 280 37.15 25.48 -21.18
C PRO A 280 38.00 26.72 -21.46
N THR A 281 37.37 27.89 -21.49
CA THR A 281 38.00 29.16 -21.90
C THR A 281 38.38 30.06 -20.74
N THR A 282 38.09 29.66 -19.51
CA THR A 282 38.31 30.49 -18.33
C THR A 282 38.59 29.60 -17.13
N ARG A 283 39.67 29.91 -16.41
CA ARG A 283 39.99 29.27 -15.13
C ARG A 283 38.97 29.63 -14.05
N GLY A 284 38.69 28.70 -13.14
CA GLY A 284 37.75 28.91 -12.05
C GLY A 284 37.16 27.61 -11.50
N ALA A 285 36.34 27.76 -10.46
CA ALA A 285 35.55 26.67 -9.91
C ALA A 285 34.08 26.83 -10.33
N TYR A 286 33.52 25.79 -10.94
CA TYR A 286 32.16 25.79 -11.49
C TYR A 286 31.31 24.73 -10.79
N ASN A 287 30.20 25.18 -10.21
CA ASN A 287 29.22 24.28 -9.57
C ASN A 287 28.24 23.76 -10.64
N ILE A 288 28.17 22.44 -10.78
CA ILE A 288 27.37 21.77 -11.80
C ILE A 288 26.37 20.86 -11.10
N ARG A 289 25.08 21.03 -11.38
CA ARG A 289 24.01 20.16 -10.85
C ARG A 289 23.46 19.28 -11.96
N ILE A 290 23.69 17.98 -11.84
CA ILE A 290 23.24 16.98 -12.80
C ILE A 290 22.08 16.20 -12.20
N GLN A 291 21.07 15.94 -13.02
CA GLN A 291 19.96 15.06 -12.73
C GLN A 291 20.01 13.85 -13.67
N VAL A 292 19.77 12.68 -13.11
CA VAL A 292 19.48 11.46 -13.85
C VAL A 292 18.13 10.95 -13.42
N CYS A 293 17.36 10.49 -14.37
CA CYS A 293 16.07 9.88 -14.15
C CYS A 293 16.02 8.53 -14.86
N ASP A 294 15.36 7.56 -14.26
CA ASP A 294 15.16 6.25 -14.89
C ASP A 294 13.91 6.22 -15.79
N ASN A 295 13.78 5.19 -16.62
CA ASN A 295 12.63 4.98 -17.49
C ASN A 295 11.63 4.01 -16.85
N ASN A 296 11.20 4.32 -15.65
CA ASN A 296 10.00 3.69 -15.08
C ASN A 296 8.68 4.24 -15.67
N ASP A 297 8.76 5.20 -16.61
CA ASP A 297 7.59 5.84 -17.21
C ASP A 297 7.87 6.43 -18.61
N PRO A 298 7.44 5.77 -19.70
CA PRO A 298 7.50 6.32 -21.07
C PRO A 298 6.67 7.60 -21.29
N ALA A 299 5.85 8.02 -20.32
CA ALA A 299 5.02 9.22 -20.38
C ALA A 299 5.60 10.43 -19.60
N GLY A 300 6.90 10.41 -19.27
CA GLY A 300 7.70 11.62 -19.11
C GLY A 300 7.57 12.41 -17.79
N THR A 301 7.10 11.80 -16.70
CA THR A 301 7.14 12.45 -15.38
C THR A 301 8.23 11.93 -14.44
N ASN A 302 8.96 10.88 -14.83
CA ASN A 302 10.10 10.26 -14.15
C ASN A 302 10.12 10.46 -12.62
N ASP A 303 9.41 9.61 -11.89
CA ASP A 303 9.27 9.69 -10.43
C ASP A 303 10.51 9.19 -9.66
N ASN A 304 11.43 8.47 -10.31
CA ASN A 304 12.71 8.06 -9.74
C ASN A 304 13.88 8.81 -10.38
N CYS A 305 14.19 9.99 -9.83
CA CYS A 305 15.33 10.80 -10.24
C CYS A 305 16.33 10.99 -9.09
N ALA A 306 17.62 11.03 -9.44
CA ALA A 306 18.70 11.37 -8.54
C ALA A 306 19.38 12.66 -9.02
N VAL A 307 19.76 13.52 -8.06
CA VAL A 307 20.47 14.77 -8.32
C VAL A 307 21.81 14.75 -7.58
N LYS A 308 22.88 15.15 -8.27
CA LYS A 308 24.20 15.32 -7.66
C LYS A 308 24.84 16.64 -8.09
N SER A 309 25.47 17.30 -7.13
CA SER A 309 26.27 18.50 -7.36
C SER A 309 27.74 18.12 -7.49
N PHE A 310 28.40 18.67 -8.50
CA PHE A 310 29.83 18.54 -8.74
C PHE A 310 30.49 19.92 -8.73
N VAL A 311 31.79 19.95 -8.42
CA VAL A 311 32.64 21.13 -8.60
C VAL A 311 33.67 20.78 -9.66
N LEU A 312 33.61 21.45 -10.82
CA LEU A 312 34.68 21.38 -11.82
C LEU A 312 35.67 22.51 -11.56
N THR A 313 36.93 22.16 -11.37
CA THR A 313 38.02 23.14 -11.25
C THR A 313 38.79 23.20 -12.57
N VAL A 314 38.79 24.37 -13.19
CA VAL A 314 39.60 24.68 -14.37
C VAL A 314 40.84 25.42 -13.93
N ASN A 315 41.99 24.79 -14.13
CA ASN A 315 43.31 25.31 -13.83
C ASN A 315 43.87 26.15 -14.99
N PRO A 316 44.90 26.96 -14.75
CA PRO A 316 45.68 27.56 -15.83
C PRO A 316 46.25 26.49 -16.79
N PRO A 317 46.66 26.91 -18.01
CA PRO A 317 47.23 26.03 -19.02
C PRO A 317 48.44 25.22 -18.51
#